data_AF-A0A1G5SBY2-F1
#
_entry.id   AF-A0A1G5SBY2-F1
#
_cell.length_a   1.000
_cell.length_b   1.000
_cell.length_c   1.000
_cell.angle_alpha   90.00
_cell.angle_beta   90.00
_cell.angle_gamma   90.00
#
_symmetry.space_group_name_H-M   'P 1'
#
loop_
_entity.id
_entity.type
_entity.pdbx_description
1 polymer ?
#
loop_
_entity_poly.entity_id
_entity_poly.type
_entity_poly.pdbx_seq_one_letter_code
_entity_poly.pdbx_strand_id
1 'polypeptide(L)' 'MSKFPERGSYSKELVSLGIKEYRQPYRVIYRIIGSQVIIYLIADGYRDRQSVLAKRLLGA' A
#
# COMPACT_ATOMS: atom_id res chain seq x y z
N MET A 1 1.89 16.27 11.80
CA MET A 1 1.63 15.01 11.07
C MET A 1 1.40 15.33 9.61
N SER A 2 2.44 15.22 8.78
CA SER A 2 2.32 15.56 7.37
C SER A 2 1.94 14.29 6.59
N LYS A 3 0.68 14.21 6.15
CA LYS A 3 0.24 13.23 5.15
C LYS A 3 0.89 13.65 3.83
N PHE A 4 1.91 12.95 3.39
CA PHE A 4 2.50 13.16 2.07
C PHE A 4 1.68 12.34 1.07
N PRO A 5 0.74 12.93 0.32
CA PRO A 5 -0.15 12.20 -0.61
C PRO A 5 0.64 11.49 -1.72
N GLU A 6 1.90 11.90 -1.89
CA GLU A 6 2.83 11.37 -2.87
C GLU A 6 3.44 10.01 -2.49
N ARG A 7 3.24 9.52 -1.26
CA ARG A 7 3.90 8.31 -0.78
C ARG A 7 3.02 7.09 -1.01
N GLY A 8 3.18 6.43 -2.14
CA GLY A 8 2.51 5.17 -2.48
C GLY A 8 3.04 4.60 -3.79
N SER A 9 3.09 3.28 -3.92
CA SER A 9 3.48 2.65 -5.18
C SER A 9 2.36 2.77 -6.20
N TYR A 10 2.70 2.94 -7.47
CA TYR A 10 1.71 2.87 -8.53
C TYR A 10 1.18 1.44 -8.68
N SER A 11 -0.10 1.30 -9.05
CA SER A 11 -0.65 -0.02 -9.38
C SER A 11 0.02 -0.55 -10.65
N LYS A 12 0.68 -1.72 -10.56
CA LYS A 12 1.43 -2.30 -11.68
C LYS A 12 0.56 -2.48 -12.93
N GLU A 13 -0.71 -2.84 -12.74
CA GLU A 13 -1.71 -3.02 -13.80
C GLU A 13 -2.05 -1.71 -14.51
N LEU A 14 -2.16 -0.60 -13.76
CA LEU A 14 -2.43 0.72 -14.33
C LEU A 14 -1.18 1.29 -15.01
N VAL A 15 -0.01 1.07 -14.42
CA VAL A 15 1.28 1.46 -15.01
C VAL A 15 1.52 0.76 -16.33
N SER A 16 1.17 -0.53 -16.45
CA SER A 16 1.28 -1.25 -17.73
C SER A 16 0.37 -0.69 -18.82
N LEU A 17 -0.68 0.05 -18.44
CA LEU A 17 -1.56 0.78 -19.36
C LEU A 17 -1.13 2.24 -19.57
N GLY A 18 0.03 2.65 -19.04
CA GLY A 18 0.54 4.03 -19.12
C GLY A 18 -0.08 4.99 -18.10
N ILE A 19 -0.99 4.53 -17.25
CA ILE A 19 -1.71 5.36 -16.28
C ILE A 19 -0.90 5.45 -14.99
N LYS A 20 -0.44 6.66 -14.65
CA LYS A 20 0.38 6.96 -13.46
C LYS A 20 -0.29 7.90 -12.46
N GLU A 21 -1.56 8.23 -12.63
CA GLU A 21 -2.26 9.16 -11.73
C GLU A 21 -2.70 8.51 -10.41
N TYR A 22 -2.74 7.18 -10.35
CA TYR A 22 -3.22 6.43 -9.18
C TYR A 22 -2.07 5.79 -8.40
N ARG A 23 -1.91 6.19 -7.14
CA ARG A 23 -0.98 5.58 -6.17
C ARG A 23 -1.77 4.75 -5.15
N GLN A 24 -1.16 3.69 -4.64
CA GLN A 24 -1.69 2.85 -3.56
C GLN A 24 -0.93 3.12 -2.24
N PRO A 25 -1.25 4.23 -1.53
CA PRO A 25 -0.68 4.51 -0.22
C PRO A 25 -1.26 3.61 0.89
N TYR A 26 -2.48 3.10 0.70
CA TYR A 26 -3.17 2.19 1.61
C TYR A 26 -3.18 0.77 1.05
N ARG A 27 -3.15 -0.23 1.93
CA ARG A 27 -3.40 -1.64 1.59
C ARG A 27 -4.78 -2.03 2.07
N VAL A 28 -5.56 -2.66 1.19
CA VAL A 28 -6.89 -3.17 1.51
C VAL A 28 -6.83 -4.70 1.58
N ILE A 29 -7.25 -5.27 2.70
CA ILE A 29 -7.50 -6.71 2.83
C ILE A 29 -8.99 -6.92 2.65
N TYR A 30 -9.37 -7.69 1.64
CA TYR A 30 -10.76 -7.94 1.31
C TYR A 30 -10.95 -9.39 0.85
N ARG A 31 -12.21 -9.82 0.80
CA ARG A 31 -12.63 -11.08 0.19
C ARG A 31 -13.77 -10.81 -0.80
N ILE A 32 -13.74 -11.52 -1.92
CA ILE A 32 -14.85 -11.53 -2.88
C ILE A 32 -15.72 -12.75 -2.59
N ILE A 33 -17.03 -12.55 -2.49
CA ILE A 33 -18.04 -13.62 -2.35
C ILE A 33 -19.14 -13.38 -3.39
N GLY A 34 -19.20 -14.21 -4.42
CA GLY A 34 -20.10 -13.99 -5.56
C GLY A 34 -19.83 -12.63 -6.21
N SER A 35 -20.85 -11.77 -6.26
CA SER A 35 -20.76 -10.38 -6.75
C SER A 35 -20.46 -9.35 -5.65
N GLN A 36 -20.21 -9.77 -4.41
CA GLN A 36 -19.95 -8.89 -3.27
C GLN A 36 -18.47 -8.81 -2.92
N VAL A 37 -18.02 -7.61 -2.55
CA VAL A 37 -16.67 -7.35 -2.04
C VAL A 37 -16.76 -6.95 -0.58
N ILE A 38 -16.19 -7.76 0.32
CA ILE A 38 -16.16 -7.52 1.77
C ILE A 38 -14.79 -6.99 2.14
N ILE A 39 -14.73 -5.74 2.59
CA ILE A 39 -13.49 -5.09 3.04
C ILE A 39 -13.29 -5.36 4.54
N TYR A 40 -12.20 -6.05 4.90
CA TYR A 40 -11.87 -6.35 6.30
C TYR A 40 -11.00 -5.26 6.94
N LEU A 41 -10.05 -4.72 6.19
CA LEU A 41 -9.08 -3.77 6.72
C LEU A 41 -8.61 -2.82 5.63
N ILE A 42 -8.59 -1.52 5.95
CA ILE A 42 -7.86 -0.50 5.20
C ILE A 42 -6.71 -0.06 6.11
N ALA A 43 -5.51 -0.52 5.80
CA ALA A 43 -4.31 -0.17 6.54
C ALA A 43 -3.53 0.89 5.76
N ASP A 44 -3.03 1.91 6.46
CA ASP A 44 -2.01 2.78 5.89
C ASP A 44 -0.76 1.94 5.58
N GLY A 45 -0.41 1.86 4.30
CA GLY A 45 0.71 1.10 3.77
C GLY A 45 2.06 1.70 4.17
N TYR A 46 2.04 2.74 5.01
CA TYR A 46 3.17 3.38 5.63
C TYR A 46 3.91 2.50 6.65
N ARG A 47 4.42 1.37 6.18
CA ARG A 47 5.59 0.74 6.77
C ARG A 47 6.21 -0.22 5.78
N ASP A 48 7.31 0.26 5.22
CA ASP A 48 8.46 -0.54 4.86
C ASP A 48 8.84 -1.41 6.09
N ARG A 49 8.19 -2.57 6.22
CA ARG A 49 8.42 -3.48 7.36
C ARG A 49 9.87 -3.97 7.37
N GLN A 50 10.54 -3.98 6.22
CA GLN A 50 11.97 -4.27 6.09
C GLN A 50 12.84 -3.16 6.69
N SER A 51 12.52 -1.88 6.49
CA SER A 51 13.33 -0.77 7.03
C SER A 51 13.24 -0.65 8.54
N VAL A 52 12.08 -0.93 9.13
CA VAL A 52 11.93 -0.94 10.60
C VAL A 52 12.64 -2.16 11.20
N LEU A 53 12.54 -3.32 10.54
CA LEU A 53 13.24 -4.53 10.98
C LEU A 53 14.75 -4.39 10.80
N ALA A 54 15.23 -3.82 9.69
CA ALA A 54 16.63 -3.53 9.43
C ALA A 54 17.19 -2.54 10.47
N LYS A 55 16.46 -1.48 10.83
CA LYS A 55 16.85 -0.59 11.93
C LYS A 55 16.90 -1.27 13.30
N ARG A 56 16.12 -2.34 13.52
CA ARG A 56 16.13 -3.11 14.78
C ARG A 56 17.19 -4.21 14.82
N LEU A 57 17.50 -4.82 13.67
CA LEU A 57 18.45 -5.93 13.55
C LEU A 57 19.87 -5.48 13.25
N LEU A 58 20.03 -4.47 12.40
CA LEU A 58 21.32 -3.88 12.03
C LEU A 58 21.57 -2.61 12.84
N GLY A 59 21.32 -2.68 14.16
CA GLY A 59 21.37 -1.53 15.07
C GLY A 59 22.43 -0.51 14.64
N ALA A 60 21.98 0.73 14.45
CA ALA A 60 22.90 1.85 14.29
C ALA A 60 23.86 1.90 15.48
#